data_AF-A0A437H2B7-F1
#
_entry.id   AF-A0A437H2B7-F1
#
_cell.length_a   1.000
_cell.length_b   1.000
_cell.length_c   1.000
_cell.angle_alpha   90.00
_cell.angle_beta   90.00
_cell.angle_gamma   90.00
#
_symmetry.space_group_name_H-M   'P 1'
#
loop_
_entity.id
_entity.type
_entity.pdbx_description
1 polymer ?
#
loop_
_entity_poly.entity_id
_entity_poly.type
_entity_poly.pdbx_seq_one_letter_code
_entity_poly.pdbx_strand_id
1 'polypeptide(L)'
;MKQIDPNFDHPGHERLKAIYAAVVGKMKEVVREYEITQDELHVAGDYLNRLGQAGFCKSIIDVALAMTSVDVTRNVEGATRPNLEGPFHRLGSPVRADGNLFEEPIPFGSPVLELTGKITDAATGKPLKDAVLDVWQADHEGHYDRVGRHLSGRVAVDDEGNYRVLTAVPKDYSDHDDDPIGELFRAMGRHNRRAAHIHLKVFSGDDCLLTTQLFIPGNPYLASDYVEGAVSDDLIIDMKPSVEDANKFEARFDLAVPGLCD
;
A
#
# COMPACT_ATOMS: atom_id res chain seq x y z
N MET A 1 9.19 16.99 -10.68
CA MET A 1 10.13 16.80 -9.54
C MET A 1 10.80 18.13 -9.28
N LYS A 2 10.66 18.72 -8.08
CA LYS A 2 11.42 19.96 -7.76
C LYS A 2 12.90 19.56 -7.72
N GLN A 3 13.72 20.13 -8.61
CA GLN A 3 15.17 19.92 -8.60
C GLN A 3 15.76 20.55 -7.33
N ILE A 4 16.91 20.04 -6.88
CA ILE A 4 17.70 20.71 -5.84
C ILE A 4 18.04 22.10 -6.36
N ASP A 5 17.72 23.14 -5.58
CA ASP A 5 18.03 24.52 -5.96
C ASP A 5 19.57 24.67 -6.03
N PRO A 6 20.14 25.08 -7.18
CA PRO A 6 21.59 25.26 -7.28
C PRO A 6 22.11 26.43 -6.43
N ASN A 7 21.25 27.28 -5.88
CA ASN A 7 21.65 28.39 -5.02
C ASN A 7 22.11 27.89 -3.64
N PHE A 8 23.42 27.96 -3.38
CA PHE A 8 24.04 27.49 -2.14
C PHE A 8 23.40 28.04 -0.85
N ASP A 9 22.87 29.26 -0.88
CA ASP A 9 22.25 29.92 0.27
C ASP A 9 20.74 29.67 0.39
N HIS A 10 20.17 28.76 -0.43
CA HIS A 10 18.76 28.45 -0.37
C HIS A 10 18.39 27.90 1.03
N PRO A 11 17.35 28.45 1.72
CA PRO A 11 17.04 28.08 3.09
C PRO A 11 16.66 26.59 3.26
N GLY A 12 16.20 25.93 2.20
CA GLY A 12 15.99 24.47 2.18
C GLY A 12 17.28 23.64 2.33
N HIS A 13 18.46 24.23 2.11
CA HIS A 13 19.74 23.55 2.26
C HIS A 13 20.09 23.26 3.71
N GLU A 14 19.65 24.06 4.69
CA GLU A 14 19.92 23.77 6.09
C GLU A 14 19.22 22.48 6.55
N ARG A 15 17.97 22.27 6.12
CA ARG A 15 17.26 21.01 6.34
C ARG A 15 17.95 19.84 5.64
N LEU A 16 18.36 20.01 4.37
CA LEU A 16 19.06 18.97 3.63
C LEU A 16 20.40 18.60 4.27
N LYS A 17 21.19 19.58 4.70
CA LYS A 17 22.47 19.38 5.42
C LYS A 17 22.26 18.62 6.72
N ALA A 18 21.24 18.99 7.51
CA ALA A 18 20.91 18.29 8.76
C ALA A 18 20.51 16.83 8.51
N ILE A 19 19.66 16.57 7.50
CA ILE A 19 19.27 15.21 7.11
C ILE A 19 20.49 14.41 6.65
N TYR A 20 21.31 14.97 5.75
CA TYR A 20 22.52 14.31 5.25
C TYR A 20 23.48 13.95 6.39
N ALA A 21 23.77 14.90 7.29
CA ALA A 21 24.65 14.67 8.43
C ALA A 21 24.12 13.56 9.35
N ALA A 22 22.81 13.53 9.62
CA ALA A 22 22.18 12.49 10.44
C ALA A 22 22.23 11.11 9.77
N VAL A 23 21.87 11.02 8.47
CA VAL A 23 21.91 9.78 7.70
C VAL A 23 23.33 9.22 7.64
N VAL A 24 24.32 10.03 7.28
CA VAL A 24 25.73 9.60 7.25
C VAL A 24 26.21 9.21 8.65
N GLY A 25 25.79 9.94 9.69
CA GLY A 25 26.06 9.59 11.08
C GLY A 25 25.58 8.17 11.42
N LYS A 26 24.33 7.85 11.09
CA LYS A 26 23.74 6.51 11.32
C LYS A 26 24.38 5.43 10.45
N MET A 27 24.67 5.69 9.18
CA MET A 27 25.38 4.73 8.33
C MET A 27 26.79 4.41 8.87
N LYS A 28 27.49 5.40 9.44
CA LYS A 28 28.78 5.17 10.11
C LYS A 28 28.66 4.33 11.38
N GLU A 29 27.54 4.38 12.10
CA GLU A 29 27.28 3.48 13.22
C GLU A 29 27.18 2.03 12.70
N VAL A 30 26.38 1.78 11.65
CA VAL A 30 26.22 0.46 11.01
C VAL A 30 27.56 -0.10 10.50
N VAL A 31 28.35 0.72 9.80
CA VAL A 31 29.68 0.29 9.30
C VAL A 31 30.60 -0.16 10.43
N ARG A 32 30.56 0.52 11.58
CA ARG A 32 31.37 0.15 12.75
C ARG A 32 30.83 -1.09 13.46
N GLU A 33 29.51 -1.21 13.56
CA GLU A 33 28.85 -2.33 14.23
C GLU A 33 29.15 -3.67 13.56
N TYR A 34 29.12 -3.69 12.22
CA TYR A 34 29.34 -4.91 11.44
C TYR A 34 30.74 -5.01 10.81
N GLU A 35 31.65 -4.10 11.17
CA GLU A 35 33.02 -4.03 10.63
C GLU A 35 33.07 -4.05 9.09
N ILE A 36 32.11 -3.36 8.44
CA ILE A 36 31.93 -3.40 6.98
C ILE A 36 33.21 -2.92 6.29
N THR A 37 33.77 -3.79 5.47
CA THR A 37 35.01 -3.55 4.74
C THR A 37 34.81 -2.61 3.56
N GLN A 38 35.91 -2.05 3.04
CA GLN A 38 35.83 -1.22 1.84
C GLN A 38 35.35 -2.01 0.61
N ASP A 39 35.72 -3.29 0.50
CA ASP A 39 35.29 -4.14 -0.61
C ASP A 39 33.78 -4.40 -0.56
N GLU A 40 33.21 -4.65 0.61
CA GLU A 40 31.75 -4.77 0.80
C GLU A 40 31.02 -3.47 0.47
N LEU A 41 31.59 -2.30 0.80
CA LEU A 41 31.05 -1.01 0.40
C LEU A 41 31.02 -0.83 -1.12
N HIS A 42 32.04 -1.31 -1.84
CA HIS A 42 32.05 -1.28 -3.31
C HIS A 42 30.99 -2.21 -3.89
N VAL A 43 30.82 -3.42 -3.34
CA VAL A 43 29.73 -4.35 -3.73
C VAL A 43 28.36 -3.69 -3.53
N ALA A 44 28.14 -3.01 -2.40
CA ALA A 44 26.91 -2.28 -2.14
C ALA A 44 26.71 -1.11 -3.13
N GLY A 45 27.77 -0.38 -3.48
CA GLY A 45 27.74 0.68 -4.49
C GLY A 45 27.36 0.15 -5.87
N ASP A 46 27.96 -0.96 -6.30
CA ASP A 46 27.64 -1.63 -7.56
C ASP A 46 26.20 -2.14 -7.59
N TYR A 47 25.70 -2.68 -6.47
CA TYR A 47 24.30 -3.04 -6.31
C TYR A 47 23.37 -1.84 -6.49
N LEU A 48 23.64 -0.71 -5.80
CA LEU A 48 22.83 0.50 -5.90
C LEU A 48 22.85 1.10 -7.31
N ASN A 49 23.99 1.01 -8.02
CA ASN A 49 24.09 1.42 -9.42
C ASN A 49 23.17 0.57 -10.31
N ARG A 50 23.19 -0.76 -10.17
CA ARG A 50 22.30 -1.65 -10.94
C ARG A 50 20.83 -1.43 -10.60
N LEU A 51 20.51 -1.28 -9.32
CA LEU A 51 19.16 -0.94 -8.86
C LEU A 51 18.65 0.36 -9.50
N GLY A 52 19.50 1.40 -9.53
CA GLY A 52 19.17 2.68 -10.15
C GLY A 52 19.00 2.60 -11.66
N GLN A 53 19.88 1.88 -12.35
CA GLN A 53 19.79 1.64 -13.80
C GLN A 53 18.52 0.86 -14.17
N ALA A 54 18.08 -0.06 -13.31
CA ALA A 54 16.85 -0.81 -13.47
C ALA A 54 15.59 -0.02 -13.08
N GLY A 55 15.74 1.20 -12.54
CA GLY A 55 14.62 2.08 -12.19
C GLY A 55 13.95 1.79 -10.84
N PHE A 56 14.59 0.99 -9.97
CA PHE A 56 13.98 0.48 -8.74
C PHE A 56 14.38 1.22 -7.44
N CYS A 57 15.11 2.34 -7.55
CA CYS A 57 15.47 3.15 -6.36
C CYS A 57 14.24 3.58 -5.55
N LYS A 58 13.15 4.00 -6.22
CA LYS A 58 11.91 4.36 -5.52
C LYS A 58 11.34 3.15 -4.78
N SER A 59 11.26 2.00 -5.44
CA SER A 59 10.66 0.79 -4.89
C SER A 59 11.40 0.29 -3.65
N ILE A 60 12.75 0.22 -3.65
CA ILE A 60 13.46 -0.25 -2.46
C ILE A 60 13.33 0.73 -1.27
N ILE A 61 13.21 2.04 -1.55
CA ILE A 61 12.98 3.04 -0.52
C ILE A 61 11.57 2.85 0.06
N ASP A 62 10.57 2.64 -0.78
CA ASP A 62 9.19 2.39 -0.34
C ASP A 62 9.14 1.11 0.52
N VAL A 63 9.80 0.04 0.08
CA VAL A 63 9.92 -1.24 0.78
C VAL A 63 10.49 -1.09 2.19
N ALA A 64 11.51 -0.26 2.37
CA ALA A 64 12.21 -0.13 3.64
C ALA A 64 11.61 0.96 4.56
N LEU A 65 11.06 2.03 4.00
CA LEU A 65 10.81 3.28 4.75
C LEU A 65 9.40 3.84 4.59
N ALA A 66 8.59 3.37 3.64
CA ALA A 66 7.27 3.96 3.40
C ALA A 66 6.38 3.91 4.64
N MET A 67 6.35 2.77 5.34
CA MET A 67 5.51 2.62 6.51
C MET A 67 5.97 3.48 7.68
N THR A 68 7.27 3.64 7.89
CA THR A 68 7.77 4.62 8.86
C THR A 68 7.32 6.04 8.51
N SER A 69 7.38 6.42 7.23
CA SER A 69 6.87 7.73 6.78
C SER A 69 5.37 7.86 7.00
N VAL A 70 4.58 6.82 6.70
CA VAL A 70 3.13 6.79 6.88
C VAL A 70 2.79 6.92 8.37
N ASP A 71 3.42 6.12 9.23
CA ASP A 71 3.17 6.10 10.66
C ASP A 71 3.44 7.49 11.30
N VAL A 72 4.49 8.20 10.90
CA VAL A 72 4.83 9.51 11.48
C VAL A 72 4.10 10.69 10.87
N THR A 73 3.48 10.55 9.68
CA THR A 73 2.85 11.68 8.97
C THR A 73 1.34 11.55 8.79
N ARG A 74 0.78 10.34 8.86
CA ARG A 74 -0.62 10.07 8.54
C ARG A 74 -1.39 9.38 9.66
N ASN A 75 -0.71 8.78 10.63
CA ASN A 75 -1.38 8.07 11.71
C ASN A 75 -2.13 9.04 12.63
N VAL A 76 -3.41 8.76 12.88
CA VAL A 76 -4.29 9.56 13.74
C VAL A 76 -4.98 8.61 14.71
N GLU A 77 -4.91 8.91 16.00
CA GLU A 77 -5.52 8.09 17.04
C GLU A 77 -7.04 7.98 16.82
N GLY A 78 -7.57 6.75 16.90
CA GLY A 78 -8.99 6.45 16.68
C GLY A 78 -9.40 6.34 15.20
N ALA A 79 -8.54 6.72 14.25
CA ALA A 79 -8.77 6.47 12.82
C ALA A 79 -8.25 5.07 12.43
N THR A 80 -8.74 4.55 11.30
CA THR A 80 -8.19 3.35 10.66
C THR A 80 -6.73 3.60 10.32
N ARG A 81 -5.86 2.62 10.61
CA ARG A 81 -4.43 2.72 10.35
C ARG A 81 -4.17 3.02 8.87
N PRO A 82 -3.41 4.06 8.54
CA PRO A 82 -3.01 4.34 7.17
C PRO A 82 -1.94 3.34 6.72
N ASN A 83 -1.82 3.15 5.40
CA ASN A 83 -0.87 2.23 4.79
C ASN A 83 -0.24 2.86 3.54
N LEU A 84 0.86 2.29 3.05
CA LEU A 84 1.50 2.78 1.82
C LEU A 84 0.55 2.62 0.63
N GLU A 85 0.66 3.52 -0.35
CA GLU A 85 -0.15 3.46 -1.57
C GLU A 85 0.29 2.33 -2.52
N GLY A 86 1.59 2.04 -2.55
CA GLY A 86 2.17 1.23 -3.62
C GLY A 86 2.18 1.95 -4.97
N PRO A 87 2.68 1.30 -6.03
CA PRO A 87 2.93 1.95 -7.32
C PRO A 87 1.76 1.86 -8.32
N PHE A 88 0.68 1.13 -7.99
CA PHE A 88 -0.35 0.74 -8.96
C PHE A 88 -1.64 1.57 -8.90
N HIS A 89 -1.75 2.53 -7.97
CA HIS A 89 -2.86 3.47 -7.99
C HIS A 89 -2.79 4.33 -9.26
N ARG A 90 -3.93 4.52 -9.93
CA ARG A 90 -4.03 5.34 -11.16
C ARG A 90 -5.13 6.37 -10.96
N LEU A 91 -4.80 7.65 -11.18
CA LEU A 91 -5.78 8.72 -11.17
C LEU A 91 -6.86 8.50 -12.24
N GLY A 92 -8.07 8.98 -11.96
CA GLY A 92 -9.20 8.81 -12.87
C GLY A 92 -9.73 7.38 -12.91
N SER A 93 -9.73 6.68 -11.77
CA SER A 93 -10.45 5.41 -11.60
C SER A 93 -11.92 5.56 -12.04
N PRO A 94 -12.46 4.58 -12.79
CA PRO A 94 -13.84 4.61 -13.27
C PRO A 94 -14.82 4.56 -12.09
N VAL A 95 -15.99 5.16 -12.27
CA VAL A 95 -17.06 5.10 -11.26
C VAL A 95 -17.76 3.74 -11.36
N ARG A 96 -17.93 3.07 -10.22
CA ARG A 96 -18.58 1.77 -10.05
C ARG A 96 -19.79 1.93 -9.13
N ALA A 97 -20.89 2.45 -9.69
CA ALA A 97 -22.06 2.83 -8.91
C ALA A 97 -22.74 1.65 -8.19
N ASP A 98 -22.59 0.43 -8.72
CA ASP A 98 -23.11 -0.82 -8.14
C ASP A 98 -22.09 -1.54 -7.22
N GLY A 99 -20.90 -0.96 -7.06
CA GLY A 99 -19.80 -1.53 -6.30
C GLY A 99 -19.04 -2.66 -7.01
N ASN A 100 -19.37 -3.01 -8.25
CA ASN A 100 -18.75 -4.14 -8.95
C ASN A 100 -17.46 -3.72 -9.64
N LEU A 101 -16.32 -4.32 -9.27
CA LEU A 101 -15.02 -3.98 -9.86
C LEU A 101 -14.66 -4.82 -11.10
N PHE A 102 -15.43 -5.85 -11.44
CA PHE A 102 -15.15 -6.70 -12.59
C PHE A 102 -15.49 -6.01 -13.91
N GLU A 103 -14.50 -5.84 -14.79
CA GLU A 103 -14.72 -5.47 -16.22
C GLU A 103 -14.66 -6.67 -17.16
N GLU A 104 -14.20 -7.81 -16.65
CA GLU A 104 -14.03 -9.05 -17.39
C GLU A 104 -14.82 -10.16 -16.70
N PRO A 105 -15.21 -11.23 -17.42
CA PRO A 105 -15.90 -12.36 -16.81
C PRO A 105 -15.08 -12.97 -15.69
N ILE A 106 -15.75 -13.31 -14.59
CA ILE A 106 -15.14 -14.02 -13.46
C ILE A 106 -14.81 -15.44 -13.93
N PRO A 107 -13.55 -15.89 -13.86
CA PRO A 107 -13.21 -17.26 -14.23
C PRO A 107 -13.96 -18.26 -13.35
N PHE A 108 -14.36 -19.39 -13.95
CA PHE A 108 -15.16 -20.39 -13.25
C PHE A 108 -14.41 -20.94 -12.03
N GLY A 109 -15.06 -20.87 -10.86
CA GLY A 109 -14.50 -21.34 -9.59
C GLY A 109 -13.54 -20.36 -8.90
N SER A 110 -13.29 -19.17 -9.48
CA SER A 110 -12.48 -18.17 -8.79
C SER A 110 -13.21 -17.60 -7.58
N PRO A 111 -12.53 -17.45 -6.43
CA PRO A 111 -13.14 -16.93 -5.22
C PRO A 111 -13.50 -15.43 -5.39
N VAL A 112 -14.74 -15.10 -5.05
CA VAL A 112 -15.29 -13.75 -5.11
C VAL A 112 -15.48 -13.22 -3.69
N LEU A 113 -15.20 -11.94 -3.47
CA LEU A 113 -15.42 -11.25 -2.21
C LEU A 113 -16.46 -10.15 -2.38
N GLU A 114 -17.45 -10.17 -1.50
CA GLU A 114 -18.30 -9.01 -1.21
C GLU A 114 -17.79 -8.35 0.07
N LEU A 115 -17.13 -7.20 -0.08
CA LEU A 115 -16.66 -6.37 1.01
C LEU A 115 -17.68 -5.26 1.25
N THR A 116 -18.18 -5.16 2.48
CA THR A 116 -19.09 -4.10 2.91
C THR A 116 -18.51 -3.35 4.10
N GLY A 117 -19.05 -2.18 4.38
CA GLY A 117 -18.60 -1.40 5.52
C GLY A 117 -19.26 -0.04 5.60
N LYS A 118 -18.84 0.73 6.60
CA LYS A 118 -19.25 2.10 6.82
C LYS A 118 -18.04 3.01 6.96
N ILE A 119 -18.09 4.17 6.31
CA ILE A 119 -17.10 5.24 6.44
C ILE A 119 -17.62 6.26 7.45
N THR A 120 -16.81 6.49 8.48
CA THR A 120 -17.11 7.42 9.57
C THR A 120 -15.96 8.37 9.83
N ASP A 121 -16.29 9.55 10.33
CA ASP A 121 -15.33 10.47 10.93
C ASP A 121 -14.83 9.92 12.27
N ALA A 122 -13.52 9.78 12.44
CA ALA A 122 -12.92 9.15 13.62
C ALA A 122 -13.15 9.93 14.92
N ALA A 123 -13.29 11.27 14.85
CA ALA A 123 -13.46 12.12 16.02
C ALA A 123 -14.90 12.12 16.53
N THR A 124 -15.88 12.09 15.62
CA THR A 124 -17.30 12.25 15.92
C THR A 124 -18.10 10.96 15.84
N GLY A 125 -17.57 9.92 15.17
CA GLY A 125 -18.27 8.67 14.87
C GLY A 125 -19.44 8.82 13.88
N LYS A 126 -19.61 10.01 13.28
CA LYS A 126 -20.69 10.27 12.32
C LYS A 126 -20.34 9.70 10.95
N PRO A 127 -21.34 9.24 10.17
CA PRO A 127 -21.15 8.92 8.76
C PRO A 127 -20.48 10.05 7.99
N LEU A 128 -19.53 9.71 7.13
CA LEU A 128 -18.94 10.67 6.20
C LEU A 128 -19.82 10.74 4.94
N LYS A 129 -20.56 11.84 4.79
CA LYS A 129 -21.36 12.12 3.60
C LYS A 129 -20.48 12.46 2.40
N ASP A 130 -20.98 12.16 1.21
CA ASP A 130 -20.30 12.44 -0.07
C ASP A 130 -18.90 11.82 -0.19
N ALA A 131 -18.61 10.81 0.65
CA ALA A 131 -17.36 10.10 0.60
C ALA A 131 -17.25 9.29 -0.70
N VAL A 132 -16.04 9.17 -1.20
CA VAL A 132 -15.74 8.28 -2.33
C VAL A 132 -14.68 7.28 -1.90
N LEU A 133 -14.97 6.00 -2.09
CA LEU A 133 -14.02 4.92 -1.85
C LEU A 133 -13.40 4.49 -3.18
N ASP A 134 -12.11 4.73 -3.37
CA ASP A 134 -11.35 4.27 -4.52
C ASP A 134 -10.61 2.97 -4.14
N VAL A 135 -10.83 1.93 -4.93
CA VAL A 135 -10.35 0.57 -4.65
C VAL A 135 -9.50 0.10 -5.82
N TRP A 136 -8.38 -0.57 -5.52
CA TRP A 136 -7.58 -1.27 -6.52
C TRP A 136 -6.86 -2.48 -5.90
N GLN A 137 -6.65 -3.53 -6.69
CA GLN A 137 -5.99 -4.75 -6.23
C GLN A 137 -5.44 -5.57 -7.40
N ALA A 138 -4.66 -6.59 -7.06
CA ALA A 138 -4.36 -7.69 -7.96
C ALA A 138 -5.58 -8.63 -8.09
N ASP A 139 -5.57 -9.44 -9.13
CA ASP A 139 -6.52 -10.53 -9.32
C ASP A 139 -6.21 -11.76 -8.44
N HIS A 140 -7.00 -12.82 -8.64
CA HIS A 140 -6.87 -14.12 -8.00
C HIS A 140 -5.59 -14.90 -8.39
N GLU A 141 -4.81 -14.42 -9.36
CA GLU A 141 -3.51 -14.97 -9.74
C GLU A 141 -2.33 -14.11 -9.27
N GLY A 142 -2.60 -12.89 -8.79
CA GLY A 142 -1.60 -11.94 -8.31
C GLY A 142 -1.20 -10.88 -9.34
N HIS A 143 -1.99 -10.70 -10.40
CA HIS A 143 -1.71 -9.74 -11.45
C HIS A 143 -2.56 -8.47 -11.30
N TYR A 144 -1.92 -7.30 -11.36
CA TYR A 144 -2.62 -6.03 -11.52
C TYR A 144 -2.96 -5.78 -12.99
N ASP A 145 -4.18 -5.32 -13.27
CA ASP A 145 -4.49 -4.78 -14.59
C ASP A 145 -3.79 -3.42 -14.78
N ARG A 146 -2.71 -3.43 -15.56
CA ARG A 146 -1.89 -2.24 -15.85
C ARG A 146 -2.40 -1.42 -17.03
N VAL A 147 -3.31 -1.97 -17.83
CA VAL A 147 -3.79 -1.35 -19.08
C VAL A 147 -5.23 -0.87 -18.92
N GLY A 148 -6.14 -1.79 -18.62
CA GLY A 148 -7.57 -1.53 -18.44
C GLY A 148 -7.89 -0.94 -17.06
N ARG A 149 -9.07 -1.27 -16.51
CA ARG A 149 -9.49 -0.89 -15.16
C ARG A 149 -10.13 -2.07 -14.41
N HIS A 150 -9.85 -3.31 -14.80
CA HIS A 150 -10.32 -4.50 -14.10
C HIS A 150 -9.86 -4.49 -12.63
N LEU A 151 -10.76 -4.81 -11.70
CA LEU A 151 -10.52 -4.79 -10.25
C LEU A 151 -10.03 -3.44 -9.70
N SER A 152 -10.44 -2.35 -10.36
CA SER A 152 -10.21 -0.99 -9.88
C SER A 152 -11.42 -0.08 -10.11
N GLY A 153 -11.65 0.88 -9.21
CA GLY A 153 -12.74 1.82 -9.36
C GLY A 153 -13.10 2.61 -8.10
N ARG A 154 -13.78 3.73 -8.34
CA ARG A 154 -14.44 4.55 -7.31
C ARG A 154 -15.84 4.02 -7.08
N VAL A 155 -16.08 3.40 -5.93
CA VAL A 155 -17.40 2.91 -5.53
C VAL A 155 -18.17 4.00 -4.78
N ALA A 156 -19.50 3.96 -4.93
CA ALA A 156 -20.39 4.88 -4.25
C ALA A 156 -20.46 4.58 -2.75
N VAL A 157 -20.58 5.64 -1.95
CA VAL A 157 -20.88 5.59 -0.52
C VAL A 157 -22.20 6.31 -0.32
N ASP A 158 -23.14 5.71 0.41
CA ASP A 158 -24.45 6.30 0.66
C ASP A 158 -24.42 7.41 1.73
N ASP A 159 -25.55 8.09 1.95
CA ASP A 159 -25.69 9.18 2.91
C ASP A 159 -25.49 8.74 4.38
N GLU A 160 -25.66 7.44 4.64
CA GLU A 160 -25.36 6.80 5.91
C GLU A 160 -23.92 6.31 6.00
N GLY A 161 -23.08 6.55 4.99
CA GLY A 161 -21.66 6.20 4.94
C GLY A 161 -21.40 4.75 4.54
N ASN A 162 -22.41 3.97 4.15
CA ASN A 162 -22.22 2.58 3.78
C ASN A 162 -21.65 2.45 2.38
N TYR A 163 -20.80 1.44 2.19
CA TYR A 163 -20.26 1.05 0.90
C TYR A 163 -20.40 -0.45 0.67
N ARG A 164 -20.37 -0.84 -0.61
CA ARG A 164 -20.29 -2.23 -1.04
C ARG A 164 -19.30 -2.34 -2.20
N VAL A 165 -18.45 -3.35 -2.14
CA VAL A 165 -17.48 -3.70 -3.18
C VAL A 165 -17.65 -5.18 -3.50
N LEU A 166 -17.91 -5.51 -4.77
CA LEU A 166 -17.85 -6.86 -5.30
C LEU A 166 -16.57 -7.01 -6.12
N THR A 167 -15.70 -7.92 -5.70
CA THR A 167 -14.34 -8.05 -6.27
C THR A 167 -13.86 -9.51 -6.21
N ALA A 168 -12.68 -9.80 -6.77
CA ALA A 168 -12.01 -11.09 -6.58
C ALA A 168 -11.33 -11.14 -5.21
N VAL A 169 -11.19 -12.32 -4.61
CA VAL A 169 -10.22 -12.49 -3.52
C VAL A 169 -8.81 -12.40 -4.14
N PRO A 170 -7.99 -11.37 -3.80
CA PRO A 170 -6.68 -11.21 -4.40
C PRO A 170 -5.71 -12.31 -3.91
N LYS A 171 -4.71 -12.60 -4.73
CA LYS A 171 -3.59 -13.46 -4.34
C LYS A 171 -2.37 -12.64 -3.93
N ASP A 172 -1.46 -13.26 -3.19
CA ASP A 172 -0.10 -12.73 -3.05
C ASP A 172 0.59 -12.63 -4.40
N TYR A 173 1.55 -11.73 -4.50
CA TYR A 173 2.33 -11.53 -5.71
C TYR A 173 3.75 -11.07 -5.40
N SER A 174 4.60 -11.15 -6.41
CA SER A 174 5.92 -10.55 -6.45
C SER A 174 6.12 -9.94 -7.83
N ASP A 175 6.57 -8.69 -7.88
CA ASP A 175 6.95 -8.00 -9.11
C ASP A 175 8.48 -7.90 -9.27
N HIS A 176 9.22 -8.56 -8.39
CA HIS A 176 10.66 -8.39 -8.26
C HIS A 176 11.46 -9.68 -8.47
N ASP A 177 10.85 -10.73 -9.04
CA ASP A 177 11.50 -12.04 -9.15
C ASP A 177 12.78 -11.99 -10.01
N ASP A 178 12.82 -11.16 -11.05
CA ASP A 178 13.94 -11.09 -12.00
C ASP A 178 14.72 -9.77 -11.94
N ASP A 179 14.67 -9.05 -10.82
CA ASP A 179 15.33 -7.75 -10.68
C ASP A 179 16.23 -7.62 -9.42
N PRO A 180 16.98 -6.50 -9.27
CA PRO A 180 17.88 -6.32 -8.14
C PRO A 180 17.18 -6.29 -6.76
N ILE A 181 15.88 -5.99 -6.67
CA ILE A 181 15.17 -6.12 -5.39
C ILE A 181 15.06 -7.60 -5.04
N GLY A 182 14.57 -8.45 -5.94
CA GLY A 182 14.51 -9.89 -5.67
C GLY A 182 15.88 -10.52 -5.46
N GLU A 183 16.91 -10.05 -6.15
CA GLU A 183 18.31 -10.47 -5.91
C GLU A 183 18.72 -10.26 -4.45
N LEU A 184 18.47 -9.06 -3.91
CA LEU A 184 18.81 -8.72 -2.52
C LEU A 184 18.05 -9.62 -1.53
N PHE A 185 16.74 -9.79 -1.71
CA PHE A 185 15.93 -10.63 -0.84
C PHE A 185 16.37 -12.10 -0.90
N ARG A 186 16.66 -12.64 -2.09
CA ARG A 186 17.22 -13.99 -2.24
C ARG A 186 18.58 -14.14 -1.55
N ALA A 187 19.47 -13.15 -1.67
CA ALA A 187 20.78 -13.15 -1.02
C ALA A 187 20.67 -13.20 0.52
N MET A 188 19.61 -12.61 1.08
CA MET A 188 19.27 -12.68 2.51
C MET A 188 18.51 -13.97 2.91
N GLY A 189 18.22 -14.87 1.97
CA GLY A 189 17.37 -16.03 2.21
C GLY A 189 15.90 -15.70 2.48
N ARG A 190 15.43 -14.52 2.03
CA ARG A 190 14.05 -14.03 2.18
C ARG A 190 13.30 -14.11 0.84
N HIS A 191 11.96 -14.13 0.92
CA HIS A 191 11.12 -13.90 -0.24
C HIS A 191 10.82 -12.41 -0.42
N ASN A 192 10.36 -12.04 -1.61
CA ASN A 192 9.92 -10.71 -2.05
C ASN A 192 8.40 -10.66 -2.32
N ARG A 193 7.63 -11.58 -1.72
CA ARG A 193 6.17 -11.65 -1.83
C ARG A 193 5.47 -10.61 -0.95
N ARG A 194 4.49 -9.89 -1.51
CA ARG A 194 3.47 -9.16 -0.73
C ARG A 194 2.43 -10.15 -0.22
N ALA A 195 1.93 -9.97 0.99
CA ALA A 195 0.71 -10.65 1.42
C ALA A 195 -0.46 -10.21 0.52
N ALA A 196 -1.44 -11.09 0.29
CA ALA A 196 -2.64 -10.73 -0.47
C ALA A 196 -3.38 -9.54 0.18
N HIS A 197 -3.68 -8.49 -0.60
CA HIS A 197 -4.30 -7.27 -0.09
C HIS A 197 -5.20 -6.56 -1.11
N ILE A 198 -6.09 -5.73 -0.57
CA ILE A 198 -6.97 -4.80 -1.31
C ILE A 198 -6.59 -3.40 -0.87
N HIS A 199 -6.23 -2.52 -1.81
CA HIS A 199 -5.96 -1.13 -1.48
C HIS A 199 -7.24 -0.30 -1.44
N LEU A 200 -7.27 0.66 -0.53
CA LEU A 200 -8.40 1.57 -0.33
C LEU A 200 -7.91 3.01 -0.19
N LYS A 201 -8.61 3.93 -0.84
CA LYS A 201 -8.53 5.37 -0.56
C LYS A 201 -9.89 5.95 -0.29
N VAL A 202 -9.99 6.74 0.76
CA VAL A 202 -11.21 7.50 1.07
C VAL A 202 -10.98 8.95 0.74
N PHE A 203 -11.88 9.51 -0.07
CA PHE A 203 -11.88 10.91 -0.48
C PHE A 203 -13.10 11.63 0.06
N SER A 204 -12.94 12.93 0.32
CA SER A 204 -14.04 13.90 0.39
C SER A 204 -13.70 15.04 -0.57
N GLY A 205 -14.49 15.21 -1.62
CA GLY A 205 -14.10 16.07 -2.75
C GLY A 205 -12.78 15.61 -3.37
N ASP A 206 -11.81 16.53 -3.46
CA ASP A 206 -10.47 16.26 -3.99
C ASP A 206 -9.46 15.85 -2.90
N ASP A 207 -9.84 15.90 -1.62
CA ASP A 207 -8.97 15.60 -0.50
C ASP A 207 -8.96 14.11 -0.18
N CYS A 208 -7.77 13.50 -0.25
CA CYS A 208 -7.55 12.11 0.18
C CYS A 208 -7.37 12.07 1.71
N LEU A 209 -8.40 11.59 2.41
CA LEU A 209 -8.43 11.53 3.88
C LEU A 209 -7.68 10.31 4.42
N LEU A 210 -7.77 9.18 3.71
CA LEU A 210 -7.14 7.92 4.11
C LEU A 210 -6.62 7.19 2.89
N THR A 211 -5.38 6.69 2.97
CA THR A 211 -4.88 5.62 2.12
C THR A 211 -4.56 4.45 3.05
N THR A 212 -5.11 3.28 2.77
CA THR A 212 -4.88 2.07 3.56
C THR A 212 -4.96 0.81 2.68
N GLN A 213 -4.76 -0.35 3.30
CA GLN A 213 -4.84 -1.66 2.68
C GLN A 213 -5.53 -2.63 3.63
N LEU A 214 -6.30 -3.56 3.08
CA LEU A 214 -6.90 -4.67 3.81
C LEU A 214 -6.24 -5.98 3.40
N PHE A 215 -5.81 -6.80 4.36
CA PHE A 215 -5.10 -8.04 4.12
C PHE A 215 -6.02 -9.25 4.23
N ILE A 216 -5.77 -10.26 3.38
CA ILE A 216 -6.58 -11.47 3.31
C ILE A 216 -6.15 -12.47 4.39
N PRO A 217 -7.10 -12.98 5.21
CA PRO A 217 -6.77 -13.92 6.28
C PRO A 217 -6.19 -15.23 5.75
N GLY A 218 -5.25 -15.81 6.50
CA GLY A 218 -4.63 -17.09 6.15
C GLY A 218 -3.61 -17.03 5.00
N ASN A 219 -3.33 -15.85 4.44
CA ASN A 219 -2.25 -15.71 3.47
C ASN A 219 -0.89 -16.07 4.13
N PRO A 220 -0.04 -16.90 3.50
CA PRO A 220 1.19 -17.41 4.11
C PRO A 220 2.25 -16.32 4.36
N TYR A 221 2.10 -15.13 3.77
CA TYR A 221 3.07 -14.04 3.84
C TYR A 221 2.65 -12.91 4.78
N LEU A 222 1.57 -13.05 5.56
CA LEU A 222 1.14 -12.00 6.50
C LEU A 222 2.24 -11.62 7.50
N ALA A 223 2.97 -12.61 8.03
CA ALA A 223 4.03 -12.38 9.01
C ALA A 223 5.38 -11.99 8.38
N SER A 224 5.48 -11.98 7.04
CA SER A 224 6.76 -11.84 6.34
C SER A 224 6.68 -11.02 5.06
N ASP A 225 5.62 -10.21 4.89
CA ASP A 225 5.48 -9.29 3.75
C ASP A 225 6.79 -8.52 3.56
N TYR A 226 7.28 -8.50 2.32
CA TYR A 226 8.61 -7.93 2.07
C TYR A 226 8.65 -6.40 2.22
N VAL A 227 7.50 -5.73 2.22
CA VAL A 227 7.40 -4.31 2.60
C VAL A 227 7.33 -4.21 4.12
N GLU A 228 8.39 -3.65 4.69
CA GLU A 228 8.60 -3.61 6.14
C GLU A 228 7.47 -2.84 6.84
N GLY A 229 6.77 -3.51 7.76
CA GLY A 229 5.70 -2.93 8.57
C GLY A 229 4.36 -2.70 7.87
N ALA A 230 4.17 -3.21 6.65
CA ALA A 230 2.92 -3.02 5.90
C ALA A 230 1.73 -3.78 6.53
N VAL A 231 1.95 -4.99 7.02
CA VAL A 231 0.88 -5.81 7.61
C VAL A 231 0.69 -5.44 9.09
N SER A 232 -0.56 -5.24 9.49
CA SER A 232 -0.96 -5.11 10.88
C SER A 232 -2.27 -5.86 11.15
N ASP A 233 -2.41 -6.42 12.35
CA ASP A 233 -3.54 -7.31 12.69
C ASP A 233 -4.90 -6.62 12.53
N ASP A 234 -4.97 -5.32 12.80
CA ASP A 234 -6.17 -4.48 12.67
C ASP A 234 -6.60 -4.22 11.23
N LEU A 235 -5.76 -4.56 10.24
CA LEU A 235 -6.04 -4.45 8.82
C LEU A 235 -6.29 -5.83 8.16
N ILE A 236 -6.27 -6.93 8.90
CA ILE A 236 -6.63 -8.26 8.41
C ILE A 236 -8.16 -8.41 8.51
N ILE A 237 -8.83 -8.66 7.40
CA ILE A 237 -10.30 -8.79 7.39
C ILE A 237 -10.77 -10.14 7.95
N ASP A 238 -11.95 -10.15 8.57
CA ASP A 238 -12.68 -11.38 8.87
C ASP A 238 -13.53 -11.77 7.64
N MET A 239 -13.06 -12.79 6.93
CA MET A 239 -13.67 -13.27 5.69
C MET A 239 -14.41 -14.58 5.93
N LYS A 240 -15.71 -14.61 5.62
CA LYS A 240 -16.59 -15.77 5.83
C LYS A 240 -17.15 -16.30 4.51
N PRO A 241 -17.26 -17.61 4.31
CA PRO A 241 -17.98 -18.15 3.15
C PRO A 241 -19.45 -17.69 3.16
N SER A 242 -19.96 -17.34 1.98
CA SER A 242 -21.39 -17.06 1.81
C SER A 242 -22.20 -18.36 1.87
N VAL A 243 -23.44 -18.27 2.33
CA VAL A 243 -24.38 -19.40 2.36
C VAL A 243 -25.07 -19.62 1.01
N GLU A 244 -25.00 -18.63 0.10
CA GLU A 244 -25.71 -18.64 -1.19
C GLU A 244 -24.85 -19.19 -2.33
N ASP A 245 -23.53 -18.98 -2.27
CA ASP A 245 -22.56 -19.39 -3.28
C ASP A 245 -21.26 -19.86 -2.61
N ALA A 246 -20.87 -21.10 -2.91
CA ALA A 246 -19.68 -21.74 -2.34
C ALA A 246 -18.35 -21.07 -2.74
N ASN A 247 -18.34 -20.28 -3.81
CA ASN A 247 -17.17 -19.52 -4.25
C ASN A 247 -17.21 -18.06 -3.79
N LYS A 248 -18.29 -17.62 -3.12
CA LYS A 248 -18.43 -16.26 -2.61
C LYS A 248 -18.04 -16.20 -1.14
N PHE A 249 -17.32 -15.15 -0.80
CA PHE A 249 -16.98 -14.75 0.56
C PHE A 249 -17.58 -13.39 0.88
N GLU A 250 -17.83 -13.16 2.15
CA GLU A 250 -18.35 -11.92 2.69
C GLU A 250 -17.40 -11.42 3.78
N ALA A 251 -17.08 -10.13 3.75
CA ALA A 251 -16.32 -9.46 4.79
C ALA A 251 -16.96 -8.10 5.09
N ARG A 252 -16.88 -7.71 6.37
CA ARG A 252 -17.25 -6.36 6.81
C ARG A 252 -16.03 -5.66 7.36
N PHE A 253 -15.77 -4.44 6.91
CA PHE A 253 -14.71 -3.59 7.45
C PHE A 253 -15.20 -2.14 7.54
N ASP A 254 -15.25 -1.57 8.74
CA ASP A 254 -15.65 -0.18 8.92
C ASP A 254 -14.40 0.73 8.89
N LEU A 255 -14.46 1.83 8.13
CA LEU A 255 -13.37 2.77 7.93
C LEU A 255 -13.61 4.03 8.77
N ALA A 256 -12.70 4.32 9.69
CA ALA A 256 -12.66 5.59 10.40
C ALA A 256 -11.61 6.50 9.77
N VAL A 257 -12.00 7.65 9.22
CA VAL A 257 -11.06 8.60 8.61
C VAL A 257 -10.67 9.71 9.58
N PRO A 258 -9.46 10.27 9.48
CA PRO A 258 -9.13 11.53 10.13
C PRO A 258 -10.15 12.58 9.73
N GLY A 259 -10.80 13.21 10.71
CA GLY A 259 -11.86 14.16 10.41
C GLY A 259 -11.37 15.32 9.54
N LEU A 260 -12.27 15.84 8.71
CA LEU A 260 -12.08 17.16 8.11
C LEU A 260 -12.15 18.14 9.28
N CYS A 261 -11.03 18.79 9.64
CA CYS A 261 -11.10 19.86 10.62
C CYS A 261 -12.09 20.92 10.11
N ASP A 262 -13.14 21.20 10.89
CA ASP A 262 -13.99 22.38 10.72
C ASP A 262 -13.17 23.68 10.88
#